data_AF-A0A0M1IUP5-F1
#
_entry.id   AF-A0A0M1IUP5-F1
#
_cell.length_a   1.000
_cell.length_b   1.000
_cell.length_c   1.000
_cell.angle_alpha   90.00
_cell.angle_beta   90.00
_cell.angle_gamma   90.00
#
_symmetry.space_group_name_H-M   'P 1'
#
loop_
_entity.id
_entity.type
_entity.pdbx_description
1 polymer ?
#
loop_
_entity_poly.entity_id
_entity_poly.type
_entity_poly.pdbx_seq_one_letter_code
_entity_poly.pdbx_strand_id
1 'polypeptide(L)' 'MFKIINKINYIKERMINMFSFNKESGCVKVWVTLIMGGTYKYEQVPKLLNLQECVKEVLVDVGIVEEKKEEEITTQ' A
#
# COMPACT_ATOMS: atom_id res chain seq x y z
N MET A 1 -34.37 -10.79 0.63
CA MET A 1 -33.56 -9.79 -0.09
C MET A 1 -32.42 -9.23 0.77
N PHE A 2 -32.69 -8.68 1.96
CA PHE A 2 -31.66 -8.18 2.90
C PHE A 2 -30.54 -9.18 3.25
N LYS A 3 -30.88 -10.46 3.52
CA LYS A 3 -29.87 -11.51 3.83
C LYS A 3 -28.87 -11.76 2.69
N ILE A 4 -29.30 -11.61 1.43
CA ILE A 4 -28.45 -11.82 0.25
C ILE A 4 -27.50 -10.64 0.08
N ILE A 5 -27.99 -9.41 0.25
CA ILE A 5 -27.19 -8.19 0.18
C ILE A 5 -26.09 -8.22 1.25
N ASN A 6 -26.44 -8.56 2.50
CA ASN A 6 -25.47 -8.67 3.58
C ASN A 6 -24.38 -9.72 3.29
N LYS A 7 -24.78 -10.86 2.71
CA LYS A 7 -23.82 -11.92 2.33
C LYS A 7 -22.89 -11.47 1.20
N ILE A 8 -23.41 -10.77 0.20
CA ILE A 8 -22.60 -10.21 -0.89
C ILE A 8 -21.60 -9.19 -0.34
N ASN A 9 -22.04 -8.30 0.56
CA ASN A 9 -21.16 -7.30 1.17
C ASN A 9 -20.06 -7.97 2.00
N TYR A 10 -20.40 -8.97 2.82
CA TYR A 10 -19.40 -9.72 3.58
C TYR A 10 -18.36 -10.40 2.70
N ILE A 11 -18.78 -11.03 1.59
CA ILE A 11 -17.85 -11.69 0.66
C ILE A 11 -16.93 -10.66 0.00
N LYS A 12 -17.48 -9.51 -0.42
CA LYS A 12 -16.68 -8.42 -1.00
C LYS A 12 -15.62 -7.91 -0.02
N GLU A 13 -16.01 -7.57 1.20
CA GLU A 13 -15.09 -7.12 2.26
C GLU A 13 -14.02 -8.17 2.54
N ARG A 14 -14.41 -9.45 2.60
CA ARG A 14 -13.46 -10.55 2.79
C ARG A 14 -12.48 -10.68 1.64
N MET A 15 -12.92 -10.53 0.39
CA MET A 15 -12.05 -10.60 -0.77
C MET A 15 -11.07 -9.42 -0.78
N ILE A 16 -11.55 -8.21 -0.52
CA ILE A 16 -10.69 -7.01 -0.42
C ILE A 16 -9.62 -7.23 0.66
N ASN A 17 -10.02 -7.63 1.87
CA ASN A 17 -9.08 -7.86 2.97
C ASN A 17 -8.08 -9.01 2.73
N MET A 18 -8.46 -10.02 1.95
CA MET A 18 -7.59 -11.16 1.64
C MET A 18 -6.53 -10.82 0.59
N PHE A 19 -6.83 -9.91 -0.34
CA PHE A 19 -5.95 -9.54 -1.44
C PHE A 19 -5.27 -8.17 -1.25
N SER A 20 -5.43 -7.54 -0.10
CA SER A 20 -4.72 -6.31 0.24
C SER A 20 -3.53 -6.59 1.14
N PHE A 21 -2.41 -5.94 0.83
CA PHE A 21 -1.26 -5.84 1.73
C PHE A 21 -1.55 -4.83 2.86
N ASN A 22 -0.81 -4.97 3.95
CA ASN A 22 -0.79 -4.05 5.08
C ASN A 22 0.62 -3.97 5.67
N LYS A 23 0.85 -3.04 6.59
CA LYS A 23 2.18 -2.79 7.21
C LYS A 23 2.77 -4.03 7.89
N GLU A 24 1.90 -4.93 8.36
CA GLU A 24 2.30 -6.19 9.02
C GLU A 24 2.62 -7.34 8.04
N SER A 25 2.31 -7.17 6.75
CA SER A 25 2.53 -8.18 5.73
C SER A 25 4.01 -8.48 5.53
N GLY A 26 4.38 -9.76 5.50
CA GLY A 26 5.78 -10.17 5.31
C GLY A 26 6.40 -9.60 4.03
N CYS A 27 5.64 -9.53 2.94
CA CYS A 27 6.08 -8.93 1.67
C CYS A 27 6.45 -7.45 1.83
N VAL A 28 5.61 -6.66 2.53
CA VAL A 28 5.87 -5.24 2.81
C VAL A 28 7.15 -5.09 3.63
N LYS A 29 7.30 -5.88 4.70
CA LYS A 29 8.50 -5.84 5.57
C LYS A 29 9.79 -6.18 4.83
N VAL A 30 9.75 -7.17 3.94
CA VAL A 30 10.91 -7.54 3.11
C VAL A 30 11.30 -6.38 2.21
N TRP A 31 10.34 -5.77 1.50
CA TRP A 31 10.63 -4.62 0.64
C TRP A 31 11.21 -3.43 1.42
N VAL A 32 10.59 -3.07 2.54
CA VAL A 32 11.08 -1.99 3.42
C VAL A 32 12.52 -2.27 3.87
N THR A 33 12.80 -3.49 4.33
CA THR A 33 14.14 -3.89 4.79
C THR A 33 15.18 -3.78 3.67
N LEU A 34 14.85 -4.26 2.46
CA LEU A 34 15.76 -4.20 1.32
C LEU A 34 16.02 -2.76 0.84
N ILE A 35 15.02 -1.88 0.96
CA ILE A 35 15.15 -0.46 0.64
C ILE A 35 16.02 0.25 1.68
N MET A 36 15.75 0.04 2.97
CA MET A 36 16.57 0.60 4.05
C MET A 36 18.02 0.09 4.01
N GLY A 37 18.23 -1.15 3.56
CA GLY A 37 19.56 -1.72 3.32
C GLY A 37 20.23 -1.26 2.02
N GLY A 38 19.58 -0.40 1.22
CA GLY A 38 20.12 0.15 -0.03
C GLY A 38 20.19 -0.83 -1.20
N THR A 39 19.60 -2.03 -1.08
CA THR A 39 19.58 -3.04 -2.16
C THR A 39 18.64 -2.61 -3.29
N TYR A 40 17.51 -1.98 -2.93
CA TYR A 40 16.53 -1.46 -3.88
C TYR A 40 16.14 -0.03 -3.53
N LYS A 41 15.65 0.71 -4.53
CA LYS A 41 14.95 1.99 -4.32
C LYS A 41 13.45 1.78 -4.28
N TYR A 42 12.72 2.70 -3.66
CA TYR A 42 11.26 2.67 -3.58
C TYR A 42 10.59 2.56 -4.97
N GLU A 43 11.15 3.21 -5.99
CA GLU A 43 10.60 3.19 -7.36
C GLU A 43 10.64 1.79 -8.00
N GLN A 44 11.45 0.87 -7.44
CA GLN A 44 11.58 -0.50 -7.92
C GLN A 44 10.55 -1.45 -7.29
N VAL A 45 9.78 -0.99 -6.29
CA VAL A 45 8.68 -1.77 -5.72
C VAL A 45 7.60 -1.99 -6.80
N PRO A 46 7.15 -3.23 -7.05
CA PRO A 46 6.13 -3.50 -8.06
C PRO A 46 4.79 -2.81 -7.75
N LYS A 47 4.13 -2.30 -8.79
CA LYS A 47 2.74 -1.82 -8.77
C LYS A 47 1.75 -2.99 -8.70
N LEU A 48 1.84 -3.79 -7.65
CA LEU A 48 1.02 -4.99 -7.43
C LEU A 48 0.00 -4.72 -6.33
N LEU A 49 -1.30 -4.74 -6.68
CA LEU A 49 -2.39 -4.45 -5.75
C LEU A 49 -2.09 -3.11 -5.04
N ASN A 50 -2.09 -3.08 -3.70
CA ASN A 50 -1.70 -1.91 -2.90
C ASN A 50 -0.28 -2.04 -2.28
N LEU A 51 0.59 -2.93 -2.79
CA LEU A 51 1.92 -3.20 -2.22
C LEU A 51 2.79 -1.94 -2.17
N GLN A 52 2.93 -1.25 -3.31
CA GLN A 52 3.81 -0.09 -3.42
C GLN A 52 3.36 1.05 -2.50
N GLU A 53 2.06 1.31 -2.43
CA GLU A 53 1.47 2.30 -1.53
C GLU A 53 1.77 1.95 -0.07
N CYS A 54 1.54 0.70 0.34
CA CYS A 54 1.78 0.28 1.71
C CYS A 54 3.28 0.35 2.09
N VAL A 55 4.18 0.01 1.17
CA VAL A 55 5.63 0.20 1.37
C VAL A 55 5.96 1.68 1.52
N LYS A 56 5.36 2.56 0.71
CA LYS A 56 5.55 4.02 0.82
C LYS A 56 5.15 4.52 2.20
N GLU A 57 3.97 4.13 2.67
CA GLU A 57 3.47 4.51 4.00
C GLU A 57 4.45 4.14 5.11
N VAL A 58 4.97 2.91 5.09
CA VAL A 58 5.95 2.48 6.10
C VAL A 58 7.24 3.29 6.00
N LEU A 59 7.75 3.53 4.79
CA LEU A 59 8.95 4.33 4.58
C LEU A 59 8.78 5.79 5.02
N VAL A 60 7.58 6.36 4.88
CA VAL A 60 7.23 7.68 5.42
C VAL A 60 7.20 7.63 6.96
N ASP A 61 6.54 6.64 7.55
CA ASP A 61 6.45 6.48 9.01
C ASP A 61 7.84 6.38 9.67
N VAL A 62 8.80 5.72 9.00
CA VAL A 62 10.18 5.59 9.49
C VAL A 62 11.13 6.73 9.05
N GLY A 63 10.62 7.75 8.35
CA GLY A 63 11.37 8.94 7.97
C GLY A 63 12.38 8.75 6.83
N ILE A 64 12.19 7.74 5.98
CA ILE A 64 13.07 7.44 4.83
C ILE A 64 12.62 8.16 3.56
N VAL A 65 11.31 8.43 3.41
CA VAL A 65 10.74 9.12 2.26
C VAL A 65 9.87 10.29 2.75
N GLU A 66 9.99 11.45 2.10
CA GLU A 66 9.13 12.60 2.36
C GLU A 66 7.81 12.49 1.59
N GLU A 67 6.70 12.89 2.22
CA GLU A 67 5.44 13.10 1.51
C GLU A 67 5.59 14.28 0.54
N LYS A 68 5.77 13.98 -0.75
CA LYS A 68 5.59 14.99 -1.78
C LYS A 68 4.11 15.38 -1.84
N LYS A 69 3.76 16.53 -1.29
CA LYS A 69 2.51 17.23 -1.62
C LYS A 69 2.57 17.52 -3.12
N GLU A 70 1.65 16.94 -3.89
CA GLU A 70 1.48 17.34 -5.29
C GLU A 70 1.07 18.81 -5.29
N GLU A 71 1.98 19.69 -5.69
CA GLU A 71 1.65 21.07 -5.99
C GLU A 71 0.65 21.06 -7.14
N GLU A 72 -0.58 21.46 -6.82
CA GLU A 72 -1.66 21.72 -7.76
C GLU A 72 -1.15 22.74 -8.80
N ILE A 73 -0.80 22.25 -9.99
CA ILE A 73 -0.46 23.12 -11.12
C ILE A 73 -1.76 23.80 -11.54
N THR A 74 -2.07 24.93 -10.92
CA THR A 74 -3.07 25.86 -11.42
C THR A 74 -2.49 26.50 -12.68
N THR A 75 -2.82 25.93 -13.84
CA THR A 75 -2.59 26.58 -15.13
C THR A 75 -3.41 27.87 -15.16
N GLN A 76 -2.72 29.01 -15.19
CA GLN A 76 -3.29 30.34 -15.45
C GLN A 76 -3.60 30.51 -16.94
#